data_AF-A0A0M0C0E2-F1
#
_entry.id   AF-A0A0M0C0E2-F1
#
_cell.length_a   1.000
_cell.length_b   1.000
_cell.length_c   1.000
_cell.angle_alpha   90.00
_cell.angle_beta   90.00
_cell.angle_gamma   90.00
#
_symmetry.space_group_name_H-M   'P 1'
#
loop_
_entity.id
_entity.type
_entity.pdbx_description
1 polymer ?
#
loop_
_entity_poly.entity_id
_entity_poly.type
_entity_poly.pdbx_seq_one_letter_code
_entity_poly.pdbx_strand_id
1 'polypeptide(L)' 'MILDKEFESKEYEDLAEKPVSAISGVSSGDATLLKKAFGIDTIREFAENKYISIAQATVQLASLVEFLKIAGVL' A
#
# COMPACT_ATOMS: atom_id res chain seq x y z
N MET A 1 -7.53 -13.41 0.96
CA MET A 1 -8.81 -12.92 1.51
C MET A 1 -9.73 -14.12 1.66
N ILE A 2 -10.76 -14.03 2.50
CA ILE A 2 -11.64 -15.13 2.95
C ILE A 2 -13.02 -15.01 2.28
N LEU A 3 -13.15 -14.70 1.00
CA LEU A 3 -14.45 -14.68 0.33
C LEU A 3 -14.54 -15.67 -0.84
N ASP A 4 -15.79 -15.89 -1.24
CA ASP A 4 -16.24 -16.92 -2.16
C ASP A 4 -16.01 -16.51 -3.63
N LYS A 5 -15.84 -17.52 -4.48
CA LYS A 5 -15.16 -17.43 -5.79
C LYS A 5 -15.90 -16.59 -6.84
N GLU A 6 -17.20 -16.39 -6.66
CA GLU A 6 -18.05 -15.65 -7.61
C GLU A 6 -18.12 -14.13 -7.33
N PHE A 7 -17.55 -13.64 -6.23
CA PHE A 7 -17.77 -12.26 -5.78
C PHE A 7 -16.52 -11.47 -5.34
N GLU A 8 -15.30 -12.04 -5.42
CA GLU A 8 -14.17 -11.43 -4.71
C GLU A 8 -13.41 -10.30 -5.40
N SER A 9 -13.40 -10.17 -6.72
CA SER A 9 -12.35 -9.36 -7.38
C SER A 9 -12.86 -8.09 -8.07
N LYS A 10 -14.07 -8.11 -8.66
CA LYS A 10 -14.57 -6.98 -9.47
C LYS A 10 -14.71 -5.67 -8.69
N GLU A 11 -15.22 -5.72 -7.45
CA GLU A 11 -15.37 -4.50 -6.63
C GLU A 11 -14.02 -3.95 -6.18
N TYR A 12 -13.04 -4.81 -5.88
CA TYR A 12 -11.70 -4.37 -5.46
C TYR A 12 -10.82 -3.92 -6.62
N GLU A 13 -10.99 -4.53 -7.80
CA GLU A 13 -10.41 -4.06 -9.05
C GLU A 13 -10.85 -2.62 -9.32
N ASP A 14 -12.16 -2.34 -9.20
CA ASP A 14 -12.70 -0.99 -9.37
C ASP A 14 -12.22 -0.01 -8.29
N LEU A 15 -12.06 -0.47 -7.03
CA LEU A 15 -11.51 0.33 -5.95
C LEU A 15 -10.05 0.70 -6.20
N ALA A 16 -9.24 -0.21 -6.74
CA ALA A 16 -7.83 0.04 -7.02
C ALA A 16 -7.64 1.20 -8.02
N GLU A 17 -8.58 1.39 -8.94
CA GLU A 17 -8.57 2.48 -9.92
C GLU A 17 -9.16 3.80 -9.37
N LYS A 18 -9.69 3.83 -8.14
CA LYS A 18 -10.19 5.07 -7.53
C LYS A 18 -9.03 6.01 -7.17
N PRO A 19 -9.28 7.33 -7.10
CA PRO A 19 -8.30 8.28 -6.60
C PRO A 19 -7.80 7.91 -5.19
N VAL A 20 -6.53 8.20 -4.91
CA VAL A 20 -5.94 7.94 -3.57
C VAL A 20 -6.69 8.65 -2.43
N SER A 21 -7.39 9.76 -2.72
CA SER A 21 -8.27 10.45 -1.77
C SER A 21 -9.52 9.68 -1.38
N ALA A 22 -9.83 8.55 -2.03
CA ALA A 22 -10.88 7.63 -1.58
C ALA A 22 -10.46 6.84 -0.32
N ILE A 23 -9.16 6.82 0.02
CA ILE A 23 -8.67 6.25 1.28
C ILE A 23 -9.03 7.22 2.41
N SER A 24 -9.76 6.72 3.41
CA SER A 24 -10.13 7.52 4.58
C SER A 24 -8.90 8.13 5.26
N GLY A 25 -8.95 9.43 5.52
CA GLY A 25 -7.83 10.19 6.09
C GLY A 25 -6.89 10.84 5.08
N VAL A 26 -7.01 10.55 3.78
CA VAL A 26 -6.28 11.26 2.72
C VAL A 26 -7.12 12.43 2.22
N SER A 27 -6.66 13.67 2.46
CA SER A 27 -7.36 14.84 1.95
C SER A 27 -7.13 15.05 0.44
N SER A 28 -7.98 15.82 -0.22
CA SER A 28 -7.76 16.23 -1.62
C SER A 28 -6.46 17.04 -1.81
N GLY A 29 -6.04 17.78 -0.77
CA GLY A 29 -4.77 18.49 -0.77
C GLY A 29 -3.59 17.54 -0.79
N ASP A 30 -3.62 16.52 0.07
CA ASP A 30 -2.57 15.49 0.14
C ASP A 30 -2.49 14.68 -1.16
N ALA A 31 -3.64 14.31 -1.73
CA ALA A 31 -3.69 13.63 -3.03
C ALA A 31 -3.04 14.47 -4.15
N THR A 32 -3.23 15.80 -4.13
CA THR A 32 -2.58 16.71 -5.09
C THR A 32 -1.06 16.71 -4.92
N LEU A 33 -0.58 16.68 -3.67
CA LEU A 33 0.86 16.61 -3.38
C LEU A 33 1.46 15.27 -3.81
N LEU A 34 0.76 14.16 -3.60
CA LEU A 34 1.18 12.82 -4.05
C LEU A 34 1.32 12.77 -5.57
N LYS A 35 0.35 13.28 -6.32
CA LYS A 35 0.44 13.41 -7.77
C LYS A 35 1.64 14.24 -8.19
N LYS A 36 1.84 15.41 -7.58
CA LYS A 36 2.93 16.33 -7.92
C LYS A 36 4.32 15.77 -7.62
N ALA A 37 4.47 15.10 -6.48
CA ALA A 37 5.76 14.60 -6.02
C ALA A 37 6.14 13.25 -6.66
N PHE A 38 5.16 12.37 -6.83
CA PHE A 38 5.42 10.96 -7.17
C PHE A 38 4.61 10.43 -8.36
N GLY A 39 3.75 11.26 -8.97
CA GLY A 39 2.90 10.84 -10.09
C GLY A 39 1.83 9.82 -9.66
N ILE A 40 1.35 9.91 -8.42
CA ILE A 40 0.35 8.99 -7.87
C ILE A 40 -1.03 9.64 -7.90
N ASP A 41 -1.94 9.06 -8.67
CA ASP A 41 -3.35 9.44 -8.78
C ASP A 41 -4.26 8.39 -8.13
N THR A 42 -4.01 7.10 -8.36
CA THR A 42 -4.91 6.02 -7.93
C THR A 42 -4.41 5.25 -6.70
N ILE A 43 -5.30 4.47 -6.08
CA ILE A 43 -4.93 3.54 -5.00
C ILE A 43 -3.90 2.52 -5.50
N ARG A 44 -4.04 2.00 -6.72
CA ARG A 44 -3.07 1.09 -7.34
C ARG A 44 -1.70 1.73 -7.46
N GLU A 45 -1.62 2.93 -8.03
CA GLU A 45 -0.35 3.64 -8.20
C GLU A 45 0.31 3.96 -6.85
N PHE A 46 -0.48 4.23 -5.82
CA PHE A 46 0.03 4.40 -4.46
C PHE A 46 0.64 3.11 -3.91
N ALA A 47 -0.03 1.97 -4.10
CA ALA A 47 0.44 0.66 -3.65
C ALA A 47 1.69 0.18 -4.43
N GLU A 48 1.76 0.47 -5.72
CA GLU A 48 2.82 0.01 -6.63
C GLU A 48 3.98 1.02 -6.76
N ASN A 49 3.93 2.15 -6.05
CA ASN A 49 4.99 3.15 -6.11
C ASN A 49 6.31 2.59 -5.54
N LYS A 50 7.38 2.66 -6.35
CA LYS A 50 8.71 2.12 -5.98
C LYS A 50 9.24 2.61 -4.62
N TYR A 51 9.01 3.86 -4.24
CA TYR A 51 9.53 4.40 -2.99
C TYR A 51 8.74 3.86 -1.79
N ILE A 52 7.43 3.68 -1.95
CA ILE A 52 6.56 3.08 -0.94
C ILE A 52 6.91 1.60 -0.77
N SER A 53 7.11 0.86 -1.87
CA SER A 53 7.54 -0.54 -1.82
C SER A 53 8.89 -0.71 -1.09
N ILE A 54 9.87 0.17 -1.37
CA ILE A 54 11.16 0.17 -0.66
C ILE A 54 10.96 0.42 0.84
N ALA A 55 10.14 1.39 1.22
CA ALA A 55 9.87 1.70 2.62
C ALA A 55 9.21 0.51 3.35
N GLN A 56 8.18 -0.10 2.74
CA GLN A 56 7.51 -1.28 3.29
C GLN A 56 8.48 -2.45 3.48
N ALA A 57 9.27 -2.78 2.45
CA ALA A 57 10.25 -3.86 2.52
C ALA A 57 11.28 -3.61 3.61
N THR A 58 11.75 -2.37 3.75
CA THR A 58 12.72 -1.99 4.79
C THR A 58 12.17 -2.23 6.19
N VAL A 59 10.93 -1.81 6.47
CA VAL A 59 10.29 -2.02 7.77
C VAL A 59 10.04 -3.50 8.05
N GLN A 60 9.59 -4.26 7.04
CA GLN A 60 9.36 -5.70 7.18
C GLN A 60 10.66 -6.46 7.47
N LEU A 61 11.75 -6.13 6.76
CA LEU A 61 13.06 -6.72 7.02
C LEU A 61 13.58 -6.37 8.41
N ALA A 62 13.41 -5.12 8.86
CA ALA A 62 13.79 -4.72 10.21
C ALA A 62 13.03 -5.53 11.27
N SER A 63 11.71 -5.69 11.11
CA SER A 63 10.87 -6.49 12.01
C SER A 63 11.29 -7.98 12.01
N LEU A 64 11.59 -8.55 10.84
CA LEU A 64 12.09 -9.91 10.75
C LEU A 64 13.43 -10.08 11.46
N VAL A 65 14.37 -9.16 11.25
CA VAL A 65 15.68 -9.20 11.91
C VAL A 65 15.54 -9.10 13.44
N GLU A 66 14.65 -8.25 13.93
CA GLU A 66 14.36 -8.14 15.36
C GLU A 66 13.78 -9.45 15.92
N PHE A 67 12.81 -10.05 15.23
CA PHE A 67 12.24 -11.34 15.60
C PHE A 67 13.31 -12.44 15.67
N LEU A 68 14.20 -12.53 14.68
CA LEU A 68 15.25 -13.55 14.65
C LEU A 68 16.26 -13.39 15.79
N LYS A 69 16.58 -12.15 16.18
CA LYS A 69 17.40 -11.86 17.37
C LYS A 69 16.73 -12.33 18.65
N ILE A 70 15.42 -12.08 18.80
CA ILE A 70 14.64 -12.54 19.96
C ILE A 70 14.60 -14.08 20.00
N ALA A 71 14.46 -14.72 18.84
CA ALA A 71 14.46 -16.17 18.72
C ALA A 71 15.85 -16.82 18.88
N GLY A 72 16.92 -16.04 19.03
CA GLY A 72 18.30 -16.52 19.16
C GLY A 72 18.86 -17.19 17.90
N VAL A 73 18.26 -16.90 16.74
CA VAL A 73 18.70 -17.42 15.43
C VAL A 73 19.68 -16.46 14.74
N LEU A 74 19.77 -15.21 15.23
CA LEU A 74 20.68 -14.17 14.77
C LEU A 74 21.32 -13.44 15.95
#